data_AF-A0A1Z5TH98-F1
#
_entry.id   AF-A0A1Z5TH98-F1
#
_cell.length_a   1.000
_cell.length_b   1.000
_cell.length_c   1.000
_cell.angle_alpha   90.00
_cell.angle_beta   90.00
_cell.angle_gamma   90.00
#
_symmetry.space_group_name_H-M   'P 1'
#
loop_
_entity.id
_entity.type
_entity.pdbx_description
1 polymer ?
#
loop_
_entity_poly.entity_id
_entity_poly.type
_entity_poly.pdbx_seq_one_letter_code
_entity_poly.pdbx_strand_id
1 'polypeptide(L)'
;MIQPFETTFAVPLSCQDCIKDVQTSLYKISGIHNVSADLSSQMISVTGNAAPSAIVAAIQETGRDAILRGSGKAESAAVCILETHASSVKDAVRGLIRMVQVGPNMTVLDMTLRGVSPGSYNVSVRETGDISEGAESVGGIWDMVQAKEESRPAKGVFGTIEVGHSGLGSVFLDRPIQIWEMIGRSIVVSRQQEQQKLSKEDPDTLVGVIARSAGVWDNDKTHTNSTMAVEDPKLQEVSDDVRVLGYDPLIPPQLLTSELPAPPASLPTVLKGRKEAIEVIKQRDDRLLVVCGPCSLHDPEAAVEYCSRLVKLADQLKDDLLIIMRAYLEKPRTTVGWKGLINDPDIDETYKINKGLRVSRKLFCDLTGQGMPIATEMLDTISPQFLADLISLGAIGARTTESQLHRELASGLSFPLGFKNGTDGGIGVAADAIGAAAAKHHFMGVTKQGLAAITKTGGNPDCFVILRGGSTGTNFDKDSVEKAREALKKKGQTEVMMIDCSHGNSQKNHKNQPKVAQVIGDQLREGQDKIVGVMLESHLNEGAQKNPAQGLASLEKGVSITDACINWDTTVEVLEQLADAVRTRRQVHKTGADGSLNGVH
;
A
#
# COMPACT_ATOMS: atom_id res chain seq x y z
N MET A 1 14.47 -5.94 37.97
CA MET A 1 15.15 -6.99 37.18
C MET A 1 14.69 -6.80 35.74
N ILE A 2 15.60 -6.53 34.81
CA ILE A 2 15.24 -6.37 33.38
C ILE A 2 14.76 -7.74 32.89
N GLN A 3 13.60 -7.81 32.21
CA GLN A 3 13.16 -9.07 31.62
C GLN A 3 13.98 -9.37 30.36
N PRO A 4 14.25 -10.66 30.03
CA PRO A 4 14.96 -11.01 28.82
C PRO A 4 14.23 -10.49 27.58
N PHE A 5 15.00 -9.92 26.66
CA PHE A 5 14.50 -9.42 25.40
C PHE A 5 15.35 -9.93 24.24
N GLU A 6 14.76 -9.95 23.05
CA GLU A 6 15.44 -10.33 21.82
C GLU A 6 15.90 -9.08 21.06
N THR A 7 17.16 -9.09 20.64
CA THR A 7 17.78 -8.00 19.89
C THR A 7 18.47 -8.57 18.66
N THR A 8 18.18 -8.01 17.50
CA THR A 8 18.71 -8.49 16.21
C THR A 8 19.70 -7.49 15.65
N PHE A 9 20.85 -7.97 15.18
CA PHE A 9 21.93 -7.20 14.60
C PHE A 9 22.25 -7.71 13.20
N ALA A 10 22.45 -6.80 12.25
CA ALA A 10 23.11 -7.13 10.99
C ALA A 10 24.63 -7.07 11.21
N VAL A 11 25.29 -8.18 10.90
CA VAL A 11 26.72 -8.37 11.13
C VAL A 11 27.31 -8.98 9.86
N PRO A 12 28.37 -8.41 9.25
CA PRO A 12 29.00 -9.00 8.08
C PRO A 12 29.56 -10.39 8.40
N LEU A 13 28.90 -11.43 7.89
CA LEU A 13 29.26 -12.83 8.12
C LEU A 13 29.58 -13.49 6.78
N SER A 14 30.81 -13.98 6.60
CA SER A 14 31.26 -14.59 5.35
C SER A 14 31.38 -16.12 5.41
N CYS A 15 31.41 -16.71 6.61
CA CYS A 15 31.49 -18.16 6.80
C CYS A 15 30.96 -18.60 8.18
N GLN A 16 30.88 -19.92 8.40
CA GLN A 16 30.46 -20.50 9.68
C GLN A 16 31.45 -20.23 10.83
N ASP A 17 32.73 -20.09 10.54
CA ASP A 17 33.71 -19.75 11.58
C ASP A 17 33.56 -18.28 12.04
N CYS A 18 33.11 -17.38 11.16
CA CYS A 18 32.73 -16.02 11.57
C CYS A 18 31.59 -16.02 12.59
N ILE A 19 30.62 -16.93 12.45
CA ILE A 19 29.51 -17.06 13.40
C ILE A 19 30.04 -17.54 14.76
N LYS A 20 30.93 -18.53 14.78
CA LYS A 20 31.53 -19.04 16.02
C LYS A 20 32.37 -17.99 16.74
N ASP A 21 33.13 -17.19 16.01
CA ASP A 21 33.91 -16.08 16.58
C ASP A 21 32.99 -15.10 17.32
N VAL A 22 31.91 -14.68 16.65
CA VAL A 22 30.96 -13.72 17.23
C VAL A 22 30.20 -14.33 18.40
N GLN A 23 29.73 -15.58 18.29
CA GLN A 23 29.08 -16.28 19.40
C GLN A 23 30.01 -16.39 20.62
N THR A 24 31.28 -16.75 20.40
CA THR A 24 32.28 -16.87 21.47
C THR A 24 32.53 -15.53 22.16
N SER A 25 32.54 -14.42 21.41
CA SER A 25 32.66 -13.08 21.98
C SER A 25 31.42 -12.72 22.81
N LEU A 26 30.23 -12.97 22.27
CA LEU A 26 28.96 -12.64 22.91
C LEU A 26 28.74 -13.42 24.21
N TYR A 27 28.97 -14.73 24.25
CA TYR A 27 28.77 -15.54 25.45
C TYR A 27 29.68 -15.16 26.64
N LYS A 28 30.70 -14.30 26.45
CA LYS A 28 31.48 -13.70 27.56
C LYS A 28 30.71 -12.63 28.32
N ILE A 29 29.64 -12.08 27.73
CA ILE A 29 28.80 -11.06 28.35
C ILE A 29 27.83 -11.72 29.32
N SER A 30 27.86 -11.29 30.58
CA SER A 30 26.90 -11.71 31.59
C SER A 30 25.47 -11.27 31.21
N GLY A 31 24.52 -12.21 31.26
CA GLY A 31 23.11 -11.96 30.94
C GLY A 31 22.70 -12.30 29.51
N ILE A 32 23.57 -12.88 28.67
CA ILE A 32 23.16 -13.49 27.39
C ILE A 32 22.66 -14.92 27.65
N HIS A 33 21.46 -15.22 27.17
CA HIS A 33 20.84 -16.55 27.32
C HIS A 33 20.94 -17.38 26.04
N ASN A 34 20.77 -16.73 24.87
CA ASN A 34 20.82 -17.40 23.58
C ASN A 34 21.39 -16.47 22.50
N VAL A 35 22.13 -17.04 21.54
CA VAL A 35 22.61 -16.35 20.34
C VAL A 35 22.34 -17.23 19.13
N SER A 36 21.43 -16.81 18.26
CA SER A 36 21.22 -17.42 16.94
C SER A 36 21.82 -16.54 15.85
N ALA A 37 22.31 -17.15 14.78
CA ALA A 37 22.88 -16.44 13.64
C ALA A 37 22.40 -17.09 12.34
N ASP A 38 22.19 -16.26 11.33
CA ASP A 38 21.83 -16.67 9.98
C ASP A 38 22.86 -16.09 9.01
N LEU A 39 23.62 -17.01 8.39
CA LEU A 39 24.65 -16.65 7.42
C LEU A 39 24.07 -16.08 6.13
N SER A 40 22.87 -16.52 5.73
CA SER A 40 22.24 -16.10 4.47
C SER A 40 21.72 -14.66 4.54
N SER A 41 21.16 -14.27 5.68
CA SER A 41 20.70 -12.90 5.93
C SER A 41 21.75 -12.01 6.60
N GLN A 42 22.90 -12.58 7.01
CA GLN A 42 23.96 -11.88 7.76
C GLN A 42 23.43 -11.25 9.06
N MET A 43 22.59 -12.01 9.79
CA MET A 43 21.89 -11.55 10.98
C MET A 43 22.29 -12.35 12.22
N ILE A 44 22.37 -11.68 13.37
CA ILE A 44 22.58 -12.29 14.68
C ILE A 44 21.47 -11.83 15.62
N SER A 45 20.70 -12.76 16.14
CA SER A 45 19.71 -12.52 17.20
C SER A 45 20.27 -12.94 18.55
N VAL A 46 20.22 -12.01 19.50
CA VAL A 46 20.68 -12.21 20.88
C VAL A 46 19.46 -12.10 21.80
N THR A 47 19.22 -13.14 22.59
CA THR A 47 18.21 -13.14 23.65
C THR A 47 18.89 -13.05 25.01
N GLY A 48 18.53 -12.05 25.82
CA GLY A 48 19.12 -11.88 27.14
C GLY A 48 18.74 -10.56 27.80
N ASN A 49 19.47 -10.24 28.87
CA ASN A 49 19.30 -9.02 29.66
C ASN A 49 20.51 -8.08 29.52
N ALA A 50 21.49 -8.47 28.69
CA ALA A 50 22.66 -7.67 28.39
C ALA A 50 22.30 -6.40 27.64
N ALA A 51 23.00 -5.29 27.95
CA ALA A 51 22.80 -4.04 27.24
C ALA A 51 23.20 -4.18 25.77
N PRO A 52 22.38 -3.71 24.79
CA PRO A 52 22.72 -3.78 23.37
C PRO A 52 24.04 -3.10 23.01
N SER A 53 24.44 -2.06 23.74
CA SER A 53 25.76 -1.41 23.58
C SER A 53 26.93 -2.36 23.91
N ALA A 54 26.80 -3.20 24.93
CA ALA A 54 27.81 -4.21 25.26
C ALA A 54 27.86 -5.33 24.20
N ILE A 55 26.70 -5.69 23.62
CA ILE A 55 26.60 -6.67 22.53
C ILE A 55 27.29 -6.14 21.27
N VAL A 56 27.04 -4.89 20.89
CA VAL A 56 27.71 -4.23 19.76
C VAL A 56 29.22 -4.17 19.96
N ALA A 57 29.68 -3.74 21.14
CA ALA A 57 31.11 -3.67 21.45
C ALA A 57 31.78 -5.05 21.31
N ALA A 58 31.18 -6.11 21.84
CA ALA A 58 31.73 -7.45 21.72
C ALA A 58 31.74 -8.00 20.28
N ILE A 59 30.79 -7.59 19.43
CA ILE A 59 30.82 -7.94 18.00
C ILE A 59 31.95 -7.16 17.29
N GLN A 60 32.10 -5.87 17.60
CA GLN A 60 33.16 -5.02 17.04
C GLN A 60 34.57 -5.46 17.45
N GLU A 61 34.75 -6.01 18.66
CA GLU A 61 36.01 -6.64 19.08
C GLU A 61 36.43 -7.83 18.19
N THR A 62 35.49 -8.43 17.46
CA THR A 62 35.80 -9.47 16.47
C THR A 62 36.24 -8.92 15.11
N GLY A 63 36.34 -7.59 14.96
CA GLY A 63 36.68 -6.90 13.71
C GLY A 63 35.50 -6.75 12.74
N ARG A 64 34.26 -6.92 13.22
CA ARG A 64 33.04 -6.88 12.40
C ARG A 64 32.14 -5.73 12.82
N ASP A 65 31.52 -5.07 11.84
CA ASP A 65 30.53 -4.04 12.13
C ASP A 65 29.23 -4.67 12.66
N ALA A 66 28.47 -3.94 13.48
CA ALA A 66 27.24 -4.43 14.10
C ALA A 66 26.16 -3.35 14.06
N ILE A 67 25.19 -3.54 13.17
CA ILE A 67 24.07 -2.61 13.00
C ILE A 67 22.85 -3.18 13.70
N LEU A 68 22.36 -2.50 14.74
CA LEU A 68 21.12 -2.87 15.42
C LEU A 68 19.93 -2.76 14.44
N ARG A 69 19.23 -3.88 14.21
CA ARG A 69 18.07 -3.97 13.30
C ARG A 69 16.75 -3.94 14.04
N GLY A 70 16.65 -4.59 15.21
CA GLY A 70 15.50 -4.42 16.11
C GLY A 70 15.07 -5.65 16.91
N SER A 71 13.84 -5.64 17.46
CA SER A 71 13.30 -6.65 18.40
C SER A 71 12.15 -7.52 17.84
N GLY A 72 12.01 -7.59 16.53
CA GLY A 72 11.08 -8.51 15.86
C GLY A 72 9.57 -8.19 15.99
N LYS A 73 9.17 -7.08 16.61
CA LYS A 73 7.76 -6.63 16.70
C LYS A 73 7.47 -5.46 15.76
N ALA A 74 6.25 -5.39 15.21
CA ALA A 74 5.77 -4.24 14.43
C ALA A 74 5.71 -2.97 15.32
N GLU A 75 5.86 -1.79 14.71
CA GLU A 75 5.87 -0.47 15.39
C GLU A 75 6.97 -0.27 16.46
N SER A 76 8.04 -1.07 16.40
CA SER A 76 9.15 -1.01 17.38
C SER A 76 10.36 -0.19 16.91
N ALA A 77 10.26 0.61 15.84
CA ALA A 77 11.38 1.37 15.29
C ALA A 77 11.01 2.80 14.90
N ALA A 78 11.95 3.72 15.07
CA ALA A 78 11.86 5.10 14.62
C ALA A 78 13.22 5.59 14.11
N VAL A 79 13.19 6.60 13.25
CA VAL A 79 14.38 7.27 12.72
C VAL A 79 14.21 8.77 12.86
N CYS A 80 15.30 9.46 13.18
CA CYS A 80 15.39 10.91 13.16
C CYS A 80 16.64 11.30 12.38
N ILE A 81 16.46 12.06 11.30
CA ILE A 81 17.55 12.65 10.53
C ILE A 81 17.82 14.02 11.14
N LEU A 82 19.07 14.25 11.55
CA LEU A 82 19.48 15.49 12.20
C LEU A 82 20.14 16.42 11.19
N GLU A 83 19.62 17.64 11.12
CA GLU A 83 20.10 18.70 10.25
C GLU A 83 20.33 20.01 11.00
N THR A 84 21.32 20.79 10.56
CA THR A 84 21.45 22.20 10.96
C THR A 84 20.69 23.08 9.99
N HIS A 85 20.07 24.14 10.51
CA HIS A 85 19.36 25.15 9.73
C HIS A 85 20.22 26.41 9.50
N ALA A 86 21.50 26.37 9.90
CA ALA A 86 22.42 27.48 9.72
C ALA A 86 22.71 27.72 8.23
N SER A 87 22.46 28.94 7.78
CA SER A 87 22.65 29.35 6.37
C SER A 87 24.10 29.25 5.89
N SER A 88 25.05 29.26 6.83
CA SER A 88 26.49 29.12 6.58
C SER A 88 26.93 27.71 6.19
N VAL A 89 26.05 26.71 6.30
CA VAL A 89 26.39 25.29 6.15
C VAL A 89 25.76 24.71 4.88
N LYS A 90 26.59 24.31 3.91
CA LYS A 90 26.13 23.77 2.62
C LYS A 90 25.49 22.38 2.73
N ASP A 91 26.10 21.48 3.51
CA ASP A 91 25.57 20.14 3.79
C ASP A 91 24.85 20.14 5.14
N ALA A 92 23.53 20.34 5.11
CA ALA A 92 22.70 20.49 6.31
C ALA A 92 22.57 19.20 7.13
N VAL A 93 22.51 18.04 6.48
CA VAL A 93 22.32 16.74 7.17
C VAL A 93 23.62 16.23 7.79
N ARG A 94 23.67 16.29 9.11
CA ARG A 94 24.87 16.06 9.93
C ARG A 94 24.71 15.01 11.01
N GLY A 95 23.55 14.37 11.12
CA GLY A 95 23.40 13.23 12.01
C GLY A 95 22.24 12.32 11.67
N LEU A 96 22.28 11.15 12.29
CA LEU A 96 21.24 10.14 12.18
C LEU A 96 21.04 9.49 13.54
N ILE A 97 19.78 9.35 13.94
CA ILE A 97 19.37 8.59 15.12
C ILE A 97 18.47 7.46 14.66
N ARG A 98 18.85 6.22 14.96
CA ARG A 98 18.00 5.05 14.80
C ARG A 98 17.52 4.63 16.18
N MET A 99 16.23 4.43 16.33
CA MET A 99 15.61 4.05 17.59
C MET A 99 14.94 2.70 17.44
N VAL A 100 15.16 1.84 18.41
CA VAL A 100 14.56 0.51 18.48
C VAL A 100 14.02 0.29 19.88
N GLN A 101 12.73 0.01 19.98
CA GLN A 101 12.10 -0.44 21.20
C GLN A 101 12.44 -1.91 21.43
N VAL A 102 13.35 -2.18 22.36
CA VAL A 102 13.83 -3.53 22.69
C VAL A 102 13.02 -4.18 23.81
N GLY A 103 12.15 -3.44 24.51
CA GLY A 103 11.27 -4.00 25.54
C GLY A 103 9.96 -3.22 25.70
N PRO A 104 9.05 -3.64 26.60
CA PRO A 104 7.77 -2.98 26.80
C PRO A 104 7.93 -1.49 27.10
N ASN A 105 8.94 -1.12 27.89
CA ASN A 105 9.23 0.27 28.28
C ASN A 105 10.72 0.58 28.09
N MET A 106 11.38 0.07 27.04
CA MET A 106 12.80 0.31 26.82
C MET A 106 13.10 0.53 25.34
N THR A 107 13.67 1.69 25.03
CA THR A 107 14.11 2.07 23.68
C THR A 107 15.59 2.35 23.67
N VAL A 108 16.29 1.77 22.69
CA VAL A 108 17.69 2.02 22.41
C VAL A 108 17.81 2.94 21.22
N LEU A 109 18.72 3.90 21.32
CA LEU A 109 19.03 4.89 20.31
C LEU A 109 20.47 4.68 19.88
N ASP A 110 20.67 4.42 18.60
CA ASP A 110 21.95 4.45 17.89
C ASP A 110 22.08 5.81 17.22
N MET A 111 22.99 6.64 17.70
CA MET A 111 23.20 7.99 17.19
C MET A 111 24.58 8.13 16.57
N THR A 112 24.63 8.73 15.39
CA THR A 112 25.88 9.14 14.73
C THR A 112 25.79 10.61 14.31
N LEU A 113 26.84 11.37 14.60
CA LEU A 113 27.04 12.75 14.15
C LEU A 113 28.27 12.84 13.25
N ARG A 114 28.21 13.74 12.27
CA ARG A 114 29.29 14.03 11.34
C ARG A 114 29.37 15.53 11.03
N GLY A 115 30.59 16.03 10.90
CA GLY A 115 30.84 17.41 10.49
C GLY A 115 30.39 18.46 11.50
N VAL A 116 30.17 18.10 12.76
CA VAL A 116 29.99 19.08 13.85
C VAL A 116 31.33 19.29 14.56
N SER A 117 31.50 20.44 15.17
CA SER A 117 32.76 20.79 15.81
C SER A 117 33.06 19.87 17.01
N PRO A 118 34.33 19.60 17.35
CA PRO A 118 34.67 18.74 18.50
C PRO A 118 34.07 19.26 19.82
N GLY A 119 33.66 18.35 20.70
CA GLY A 119 33.10 18.67 22.01
C GLY A 119 31.97 17.73 22.46
N SER A 120 31.41 18.03 23.63
CA SER A 120 30.27 17.29 24.21
C SER A 120 28.94 17.95 23.86
N TYR A 121 27.96 17.14 23.45
CA TYR A 121 26.64 17.58 23.02
C TYR A 121 25.55 16.92 23.85
N ASN A 122 24.57 17.71 24.29
CA ASN A 122 23.35 17.24 24.92
C ASN A 122 22.33 16.79 23.86
N VAL A 123 21.62 15.69 24.16
CA VAL A 123 20.52 15.18 23.35
C VAL A 123 19.21 15.37 24.11
N SER A 124 18.23 16.04 23.48
CA SER A 124 16.91 16.24 24.08
C SER A 124 15.76 16.05 23.09
N VAL A 125 14.68 15.40 23.53
CA VAL A 125 13.38 15.36 22.82
C VAL A 125 12.55 16.56 23.25
N ARG A 126 11.89 17.20 22.29
CA ARG A 126 11.16 18.46 22.48
C ARG A 126 9.64 18.29 22.44
N GLU A 127 8.95 19.34 22.86
CA GLU A 127 7.48 19.35 22.96
C GLU A 127 6.78 19.29 21.60
N THR A 128 7.36 19.91 20.57
CA THR A 128 6.78 19.98 19.21
C THR A 128 7.66 19.24 18.20
N GLY A 129 7.09 18.83 17.06
CA GLY A 129 7.82 18.41 15.87
C GLY A 129 8.07 19.54 14.87
N ASP A 130 7.85 20.80 15.26
CA ASP A 130 7.99 21.94 14.36
C ASP A 130 9.46 22.38 14.28
N ILE A 131 10.09 22.11 13.14
CA ILE A 131 11.46 22.53 12.82
C ILE A 131 11.49 23.61 11.73
N SER A 132 10.38 24.29 11.46
CA SER A 132 10.29 25.32 10.40
C SER A 132 11.28 26.49 10.59
N GLU A 133 11.63 26.81 11.84
CA GLU A 133 12.67 27.78 12.19
C GLU A 133 13.86 27.12 12.91
N GLY A 134 14.19 25.88 12.50
CA GLY A 134 15.29 25.12 13.09
C GLY A 134 15.06 24.85 14.58
N ALA A 135 16.07 25.12 15.41
CA ALA A 135 16.02 24.89 16.85
C ALA A 135 15.17 25.92 17.63
N GLU A 136 14.66 26.97 16.97
CA GLU A 136 13.85 28.00 17.62
C GLU A 136 12.36 27.65 17.72
N SER A 137 11.84 26.82 16.81
CA SER A 137 10.41 26.44 16.75
C SER A 137 10.05 25.16 17.51
N VAL A 138 11.04 24.47 18.08
CA VAL A 138 10.86 23.12 18.67
C VAL A 138 10.17 23.08 20.04
N GLY A 139 9.88 24.24 20.64
CA GLY A 139 9.29 24.32 21.99
C GLY A 139 10.25 23.90 23.10
N GLY A 140 9.75 23.62 24.31
CA GLY A 140 10.55 23.22 25.48
C GLY A 140 11.09 21.79 25.41
N ILE A 141 11.89 21.38 26.40
CA ILE A 141 12.25 19.96 26.58
C ILE A 141 10.98 19.23 27.01
N TRP A 142 10.64 18.14 26.31
CA TRP A 142 9.44 17.37 26.58
C TRP A 142 9.39 16.91 28.04
N ASP A 143 8.22 17.08 28.67
CA ASP A 143 7.91 16.60 30.02
C ASP A 143 8.72 17.29 31.14
N MET A 144 9.46 18.36 30.84
CA MET A 144 10.34 19.00 31.81
C MET A 144 9.59 19.75 32.92
N VAL A 145 8.45 20.39 32.60
CA VAL A 145 7.63 21.09 33.62
C VAL A 145 6.98 20.09 34.57
N GLN A 146 6.32 19.07 34.02
CA GLN A 146 5.63 18.04 34.78
C GLN A 146 6.58 17.21 35.65
N ALA A 147 7.75 16.86 35.11
CA ALA A 147 8.76 16.11 35.86
C ALA A 147 9.32 16.90 37.06
N LYS A 148 9.42 18.23 36.93
CA LYS A 148 9.85 19.11 38.03
C LYS A 148 8.81 19.19 39.15
N GLU A 149 7.52 19.24 38.80
CA GLU A 149 6.41 19.21 39.76
C GLU A 149 6.32 17.85 40.49
N GLU A 150 6.57 16.77 39.75
CA GLU A 150 6.50 15.39 40.27
C GLU A 150 7.84 14.89 40.88
N SER A 151 8.87 15.75 40.94
CA SER A 151 10.22 15.41 41.45
C SER A 151 10.84 14.15 40.84
N ARG A 152 10.66 13.97 39.52
CA ARG A 152 11.23 12.85 38.75
C ARG A 152 12.08 13.36 37.57
N PRO A 153 12.91 12.50 36.94
CA PRO A 153 13.61 12.86 35.72
C PRO A 153 12.65 13.15 34.57
N ALA A 154 12.97 14.17 33.75
CA ALA A 154 12.20 14.48 32.56
C ALA A 154 12.42 13.45 31.45
N LYS A 155 11.34 13.02 30.81
CA LYS A 155 11.42 12.08 29.68
C LYS A 155 12.21 12.64 28.50
N GLY A 156 12.20 13.96 28.30
CA GLY A 156 12.89 14.62 27.19
C GLY A 156 14.42 14.67 27.27
N VAL A 157 15.07 14.16 28.32
CA VAL A 157 16.55 14.23 28.48
C VAL A 157 17.22 12.90 28.13
N PHE A 158 17.91 12.86 26.99
CA PHE A 158 18.42 11.61 26.39
C PHE A 158 19.90 11.34 26.64
N GLY A 159 20.65 12.29 27.21
CA GLY A 159 22.06 12.11 27.58
C GLY A 159 23.00 12.95 26.72
N THR A 160 24.25 12.51 26.61
CA THR A 160 25.30 13.22 25.87
C THR A 160 25.98 12.36 24.81
N ILE A 161 26.55 13.01 23.80
CA ILE A 161 27.43 12.41 22.80
C ILE A 161 28.73 13.22 22.71
N GLU A 162 29.86 12.52 22.70
CA GLU A 162 31.18 13.11 22.50
C GLU A 162 31.55 13.07 21.01
N VAL A 163 32.00 14.21 20.49
CA VAL A 163 32.48 14.36 19.11
C VAL A 163 33.99 14.57 19.12
N GLY A 164 34.70 13.69 18.42
CA GLY A 164 36.15 13.74 18.31
C GLY A 164 36.66 14.83 17.38
N HIS A 165 37.98 14.95 17.28
CA HIS A 165 38.67 15.97 16.46
C HIS A 165 38.37 15.87 14.95
N SER A 166 37.93 14.69 14.48
CA SER A 166 37.48 14.45 13.10
C SER A 166 36.06 14.98 12.81
N GLY A 167 35.37 15.54 13.81
CA GLY A 167 33.97 15.94 13.70
C GLY A 167 32.98 14.77 13.63
N LEU A 168 33.43 13.57 14.01
CA LEU A 168 32.62 12.36 14.10
C LEU A 168 32.34 12.02 15.57
N GLY A 169 31.10 11.65 15.86
CA GLY A 169 30.68 11.13 17.16
C GLY A 169 29.67 10.02 16.98
N SER A 170 29.73 9.00 17.82
CA SER A 170 28.75 7.91 17.85
C SER A 170 28.46 7.50 19.28
N VAL A 171 27.19 7.30 19.63
CA VAL A 171 26.78 6.84 20.96
C VAL A 171 25.56 5.93 20.88
N PHE A 172 25.51 4.95 21.77
CA PHE A 172 24.31 4.18 22.06
C PHE A 172 23.71 4.64 23.40
N LEU A 173 22.43 4.97 23.40
CA LEU A 173 21.69 5.44 24.57
C LEU A 173 20.46 4.56 24.78
N ASP A 174 20.16 4.16 26.01
CA ASP A 174 18.95 3.43 26.35
C ASP A 174 18.03 4.29 27.23
N ARG A 175 16.73 4.34 26.92
CA ARG A 175 15.76 5.14 27.67
C ARG A 175 14.48 4.37 27.96
N PRO A 176 13.91 4.52 29.17
CA PRO A 176 12.72 3.79 29.57
C PRO A 176 11.44 4.42 28.99
N ILE A 177 11.37 4.55 27.67
CA ILE A 177 10.33 5.29 26.92
C ILE A 177 9.87 4.41 25.76
N GLN A 178 8.58 4.47 25.43
CA GLN A 178 8.04 3.78 24.25
C GLN A 178 8.16 4.65 23.00
N ILE A 179 8.44 4.05 21.84
CA ILE A 179 8.66 4.81 20.60
C ILE A 179 7.45 5.65 20.22
N TRP A 180 6.23 5.11 20.38
CA TRP A 180 5.00 5.83 20.03
C TRP A 180 4.83 7.15 20.80
N GLU A 181 5.38 7.27 22.01
CA GLU A 181 5.33 8.51 22.81
C GLU A 181 6.17 9.64 22.19
N MET A 182 7.16 9.27 21.36
CA MET A 182 8.13 10.18 20.76
C MET A 182 7.81 10.54 19.30
N ILE A 183 7.01 9.74 18.60
CA ILE A 183 6.68 9.97 17.19
C ILE A 183 6.04 11.35 17.01
N GLY A 184 6.52 12.10 16.01
CA GLY A 184 6.03 13.45 15.69
C GLY A 184 6.59 14.56 16.57
N ARG A 185 7.47 14.25 17.54
CA ARG A 185 8.27 15.24 18.28
C ARG A 185 9.60 15.48 17.55
N SER A 186 10.30 16.56 17.90
CA SER A 186 11.65 16.81 17.43
C SER A 186 12.73 16.40 18.45
N ILE A 187 13.92 16.08 17.97
CA ILE A 187 15.14 15.97 18.77
C ILE A 187 16.04 17.16 18.47
N VAL A 188 16.65 17.70 19.52
CA VAL A 188 17.72 18.70 19.45
C VAL A 188 19.00 18.06 19.99
N VAL A 189 20.08 18.20 19.22
CA VAL A 189 21.45 17.91 19.65
C VAL A 189 22.22 19.22 19.63
N SER A 190 22.69 19.67 20.80
CA SER A 190 23.34 20.97 20.96
C SER A 190 24.51 20.88 21.95
N ARG A 191 25.51 21.74 21.83
CA ARG A 191 26.69 21.73 22.71
C ARG A 191 26.32 21.88 24.19
N GLN A 192 27.09 21.23 25.07
CA GLN A 192 26.81 21.16 26.51
C GLN A 192 27.08 22.47 27.27
N GLN A 193 27.76 23.46 26.67
CA GLN A 193 28.07 24.73 27.34
C GLN A 193 26.87 25.69 27.41
N GLU A 194 26.38 25.88 28.64
CA GLU A 194 25.65 27.01 29.24
C GLU A 194 24.56 27.74 28.41
N GLN A 195 23.30 27.46 28.74
CA GLN A 195 22.17 28.42 28.84
C GLN A 195 21.93 29.41 27.68
N GLN A 196 22.45 29.17 26.48
CA GLN A 196 22.11 29.96 25.31
C GLN A 196 20.75 29.53 24.77
N LYS A 197 19.93 30.53 24.42
CA LYS A 197 18.73 30.34 23.62
C LYS A 197 19.15 29.61 22.34
N LEU A 198 18.48 28.48 22.05
CA LEU A 198 18.70 27.77 20.80
C LEU A 198 18.56 28.75 19.64
N SER A 199 19.54 28.76 18.75
CA SER A 199 19.61 29.66 17.60
C SER A 199 19.49 28.84 16.33
N LYS A 200 18.70 29.33 15.37
CA LYS A 200 18.61 28.74 14.03
C LYS A 200 19.95 28.74 13.29
N GLU A 201 20.76 29.77 13.52
CA GLU A 201 22.03 30.00 12.80
C GLU A 201 23.25 29.35 13.45
N ASP A 202 23.07 28.52 14.49
CA ASP A 202 24.19 27.77 15.08
C ASP A 202 24.53 26.53 14.23
N PRO A 203 25.72 26.47 13.61
CA PRO A 203 26.13 25.34 12.76
C PRO A 203 26.29 24.02 13.52
N ASP A 204 26.50 24.07 14.84
CA ASP A 204 26.69 22.90 15.70
C ASP A 204 25.39 22.45 16.39
N THR A 205 24.29 23.19 16.24
CA THR A 205 22.98 22.76 16.72
C THR A 205 22.23 22.02 15.61
N LEU A 206 21.85 20.78 15.90
CA LEU A 206 21.14 19.91 14.98
C LEU A 206 19.73 19.61 15.48
N VAL A 207 18.77 19.62 14.56
CA VAL A 207 17.38 19.27 14.83
C VAL A 207 16.85 18.23 13.86
N GLY A 208 15.85 17.47 14.26
CA GLY A 208 15.17 16.54 13.39
C GLY A 208 13.85 16.06 13.96
N VAL A 209 12.92 15.65 13.09
CA VAL A 209 11.62 15.10 13.50
C VAL A 209 11.73 13.58 13.64
N ILE A 210 11.21 13.05 14.74
CA ILE A 210 11.14 11.61 14.98
C ILE A 210 10.01 11.02 14.13
N ALA A 211 10.39 10.29 13.09
CA ALA A 211 9.48 9.60 12.19
C ALA A 211 9.45 8.10 12.49
N ARG A 212 8.30 7.46 12.24
CA ARG A 212 8.19 5.99 12.33
C ARG A 212 9.10 5.34 11.28
N SER A 213 9.77 4.27 11.68
CA SER A 213 10.54 3.41 10.79
C SER A 213 9.87 2.06 10.66
N ALA A 214 9.99 1.45 9.48
CA ALA A 214 9.74 0.02 9.27
C ALA A 214 10.53 -0.81 10.30
N GLY A 215 9.90 -1.75 11.00
CA GLY A 215 10.57 -2.68 11.91
C GLY A 215 11.44 -3.71 11.16
N VAL A 216 12.14 -4.59 11.90
CA VAL A 216 13.01 -5.68 11.38
C VAL A 216 12.37 -6.51 10.26
N TRP A 217 11.04 -6.56 10.20
CA TRP A 217 10.27 -7.37 9.25
C TRP A 217 9.46 -6.58 8.24
N ASP A 218 9.50 -5.24 8.29
CA ASP A 218 8.73 -4.38 7.38
C ASP A 218 9.54 -4.01 6.11
N ASN A 219 10.83 -4.38 6.03
CA ASN A 219 11.65 -4.11 4.85
C ASN A 219 12.81 -5.12 4.69
N ASP A 220 12.50 -6.39 4.50
CA ASP A 220 13.47 -7.37 4.01
C ASP A 220 13.67 -7.18 2.49
N LYS A 221 14.68 -6.39 2.12
CA LYS A 221 15.29 -6.50 0.79
C LYS A 221 16.44 -7.50 0.87
N THR A 222 16.13 -8.75 0.58
CA THR A 222 17.13 -9.77 0.32
C THR A 222 17.77 -9.48 -1.04
N HIS A 223 19.00 -8.97 -1.03
CA HIS A 223 19.86 -9.03 -2.21
C HIS A 223 20.32 -10.49 -2.35
N THR A 224 19.74 -11.21 -3.30
CA THR A 224 20.33 -12.47 -3.77
C THR A 224 21.65 -12.14 -4.46
N ASN A 225 22.71 -12.82 -4.03
CA ASN A 225 24.02 -12.78 -4.65
C ASN A 225 23.92 -13.19 -6.13
N SER A 226 23.86 -12.20 -7.02
CA SER A 226 24.46 -12.32 -8.34
C SER A 226 25.88 -11.78 -8.23
N THR A 227 26.84 -12.70 -8.22
CA THR A 227 28.26 -12.45 -8.44
C THR A 227 28.43 -11.59 -9.70
N MET A 228 28.68 -10.30 -9.51
CA MET A 228 29.66 -9.44 -10.22
C MET A 228 29.42 -7.98 -9.78
N ALA A 229 29.70 -7.67 -8.52
CA ALA A 229 30.13 -6.31 -8.19
C ALA A 229 31.65 -6.31 -8.43
N VAL A 230 32.04 -5.99 -9.65
CA VAL A 230 33.35 -5.35 -9.84
C VAL A 230 33.28 -4.10 -8.97
N GLU A 231 34.09 -4.04 -7.92
CA GLU A 231 34.40 -2.80 -7.22
C GLU A 231 35.06 -1.88 -8.24
N ASP A 232 34.25 -1.19 -9.05
CA ASP A 232 34.72 -0.12 -9.92
C ASP A 232 34.68 1.18 -9.10
N PRO A 233 35.83 1.71 -8.66
CA PRO A 233 35.88 2.98 -7.94
C PRO A 233 35.31 4.18 -8.72
N LYS A 234 34.93 4.02 -9.99
CA LYS A 234 34.21 5.04 -10.78
C LYS A 234 32.72 5.20 -10.46
N LEU A 235 32.08 4.24 -9.77
CA LEU A 235 30.66 4.37 -9.39
C LEU A 235 30.40 5.49 -8.36
N GLN A 236 31.44 6.04 -7.72
CA GLN A 236 31.33 7.19 -6.81
C GLN A 236 31.15 8.55 -7.53
N GLU A 237 31.26 8.61 -8.86
CA GLU A 237 31.24 9.89 -9.60
C GLU A 237 29.98 10.10 -10.47
N VAL A 238 29.04 9.14 -10.49
CA VAL A 238 27.84 9.22 -11.34
C VAL A 238 26.60 9.46 -10.47
N SER A 239 25.85 10.53 -10.76
CA SER A 239 24.66 10.91 -9.98
C SER A 239 23.38 10.18 -10.38
N ASP A 240 23.39 9.48 -11.51
CA ASP A 240 22.20 8.89 -12.15
C ASP A 240 22.35 7.37 -12.33
N ASP A 241 21.22 6.66 -12.34
CA ASP A 241 21.11 5.21 -12.61
C ASP A 241 21.97 4.24 -11.77
N VAL A 242 22.55 4.70 -10.65
CA VAL A 242 23.39 3.87 -9.75
C VAL A 242 22.68 2.66 -9.12
N ARG A 243 21.36 2.56 -9.28
CA ARG A 243 20.52 1.42 -8.82
C ARG A 243 19.69 0.80 -9.94
N VAL A 244 19.90 1.21 -11.19
CA VAL A 244 19.18 0.67 -12.36
C VAL A 244 20.06 -0.40 -12.99
N LEU A 245 19.57 -1.64 -13.03
CA LEU A 245 20.33 -2.75 -13.62
C LEU A 245 20.41 -2.68 -15.15
N GLY A 246 19.47 -1.98 -15.77
CA GLY A 246 19.40 -1.78 -17.22
C GLY A 246 18.01 -1.36 -17.67
N TYR A 247 17.87 -1.18 -18.98
CA TYR A 247 16.60 -0.85 -19.65
C TYR A 247 16.35 -1.83 -20.78
N ASP A 248 15.24 -2.55 -20.70
CA ASP A 248 14.76 -3.39 -21.79
C ASP A 248 13.79 -2.60 -22.69
N PRO A 249 13.83 -2.81 -24.02
CA PRO A 249 12.88 -2.17 -24.92
C PRO A 249 11.45 -2.69 -24.66
N LEU A 250 10.52 -1.78 -24.42
CA LEU A 250 9.09 -2.07 -24.29
C LEU A 250 8.37 -1.86 -25.62
N ILE A 251 7.49 -2.78 -26.01
CA ILE A 251 6.64 -2.62 -27.19
C ILE A 251 5.82 -1.33 -27.07
N PRO A 252 5.77 -0.47 -28.10
CA PRO A 252 4.89 0.70 -28.09
C PRO A 252 3.40 0.30 -28.10
N PRO A 253 2.51 1.02 -27.40
CA PRO A 253 1.08 0.72 -27.40
C PRO A 253 0.45 0.60 -28.79
N GLN A 254 0.82 1.50 -29.72
CA GLN A 254 0.33 1.51 -31.09
C GLN A 254 0.71 0.23 -31.85
N LEU A 255 1.93 -0.29 -31.62
CA LEU A 255 2.37 -1.53 -32.25
C LEU A 255 1.59 -2.71 -31.70
N LEU A 256 1.36 -2.76 -30.38
CA LEU A 256 0.55 -3.82 -29.78
C LEU A 256 -0.90 -3.81 -30.29
N THR A 257 -1.53 -2.64 -30.38
CA THR A 257 -2.88 -2.49 -30.96
C THR A 257 -2.93 -2.88 -32.43
N SER A 258 -1.87 -2.64 -33.20
CA SER A 258 -1.78 -3.08 -34.60
C SER A 258 -1.56 -4.59 -34.73
N GLU A 259 -0.78 -5.19 -33.84
CA GLU A 259 -0.51 -6.64 -33.81
C GLU A 259 -1.77 -7.42 -33.39
N LEU A 260 -2.52 -6.87 -32.42
CA LEU A 260 -3.72 -7.46 -31.84
C LEU A 260 -4.88 -6.45 -31.92
N PRO A 261 -5.47 -6.25 -33.12
CA PRO A 261 -6.62 -5.37 -33.26
C PRO A 261 -7.82 -5.93 -32.50
N ALA A 262 -8.64 -5.03 -31.94
CA ALA A 262 -9.88 -5.42 -31.29
C ALA A 262 -10.81 -6.10 -32.32
N PRO A 263 -11.38 -7.29 -32.02
CA PRO A 263 -12.40 -7.90 -32.87
C PRO A 263 -13.58 -6.95 -33.14
N PRO A 264 -14.27 -7.05 -34.30
CA PRO A 264 -15.39 -6.17 -34.63
C PRO A 264 -16.50 -6.12 -33.56
N ALA A 265 -16.71 -7.21 -32.82
CA ALA A 265 -17.68 -7.30 -31.75
C ALA A 265 -17.23 -6.59 -30.45
N SER A 266 -15.92 -6.42 -30.22
CA SER A 266 -15.38 -5.88 -28.97
C SER A 266 -15.77 -4.43 -28.75
N LEU A 267 -15.64 -3.57 -29.76
CA LEU A 267 -15.90 -2.13 -29.60
C LEU A 267 -17.39 -1.86 -29.24
N PRO A 268 -18.39 -2.45 -29.91
CA PRO A 268 -19.79 -2.36 -29.49
C PRO A 268 -20.02 -2.83 -28.05
N THR A 269 -19.43 -3.96 -27.65
CA THR A 269 -19.51 -4.50 -26.28
C THR A 269 -18.98 -3.50 -25.25
N VAL A 270 -17.81 -2.92 -25.52
CA VAL A 270 -17.16 -1.96 -24.62
C VAL A 270 -17.99 -0.69 -24.50
N LEU A 271 -18.39 -0.10 -25.61
CA LEU A 271 -19.18 1.14 -25.62
C LEU A 271 -20.54 0.95 -24.97
N LYS A 272 -21.20 -0.19 -25.21
CA LYS A 272 -22.46 -0.56 -24.53
C LYS A 272 -22.24 -0.66 -23.02
N GLY A 273 -21.22 -1.39 -22.57
CA GLY A 273 -20.90 -1.53 -21.15
C GLY A 273 -20.61 -0.20 -20.46
N ARG A 274 -19.84 0.69 -21.10
CA ARG A 274 -19.58 2.06 -20.59
C ARG A 274 -20.88 2.84 -20.42
N LYS A 275 -21.69 2.89 -21.48
CA LYS A 275 -22.93 3.64 -21.49
C LYS A 275 -23.88 3.13 -20.41
N GLU A 276 -24.12 1.83 -20.34
CA GLU A 276 -25.04 1.25 -19.37
C GLU A 276 -24.55 1.44 -17.93
N ALA A 277 -23.25 1.29 -17.68
CA ALA A 277 -22.69 1.57 -16.35
C ALA A 277 -22.91 3.04 -15.94
N ILE A 278 -22.72 3.99 -16.87
CA ILE A 278 -22.99 5.41 -16.62
C ILE A 278 -24.48 5.67 -16.34
N GLU A 279 -25.39 5.01 -17.05
CA GLU A 279 -26.83 5.15 -16.79
C GLU A 279 -27.22 4.63 -15.38
N VAL A 280 -26.65 3.49 -14.96
CA VAL A 280 -26.85 2.96 -13.59
C VAL A 280 -26.24 3.88 -12.53
N ILE A 281 -25.00 4.34 -12.72
CA ILE A 281 -24.31 5.26 -11.78
C ILE A 281 -25.08 6.58 -11.64
N LYS A 282 -25.66 7.08 -12.73
CA LYS A 282 -26.48 8.30 -12.73
C LYS A 282 -27.93 8.05 -12.33
N GLN A 283 -28.27 6.84 -11.84
CA GLN A 283 -29.61 6.42 -11.42
C GLN A 283 -30.70 6.65 -12.49
N ARG A 284 -30.32 6.60 -13.79
CA ARG A 284 -31.24 6.66 -14.94
C ARG A 284 -31.64 5.26 -15.44
N ASP A 285 -30.93 4.25 -14.97
CA ASP A 285 -31.24 2.83 -15.08
C ASP A 285 -31.26 2.27 -13.66
N ASP A 286 -32.31 1.52 -13.32
CA ASP A 286 -32.56 1.00 -11.98
C ASP A 286 -32.05 -0.44 -11.78
N ARG A 287 -31.31 -0.98 -12.75
CA ARG A 287 -30.57 -2.23 -12.58
C ARG A 287 -29.44 -2.06 -11.56
N LEU A 288 -28.95 -3.19 -11.05
CA LEU A 288 -27.76 -3.23 -10.20
C LEU A 288 -26.52 -3.52 -11.07
N LEU A 289 -25.50 -2.66 -10.99
CA LEU A 289 -24.20 -2.92 -11.61
C LEU A 289 -23.46 -4.00 -10.82
N VAL A 290 -23.01 -5.06 -11.49
CA VAL A 290 -22.32 -6.18 -10.85
C VAL A 290 -20.97 -6.41 -11.50
N VAL A 291 -19.89 -6.16 -10.77
CA VAL A 291 -18.53 -6.53 -11.19
C VAL A 291 -18.19 -7.90 -10.61
N CYS A 292 -18.16 -8.94 -11.44
CA CYS A 292 -18.03 -10.33 -10.99
C CYS A 292 -16.99 -11.09 -11.80
N GLY A 293 -16.09 -11.81 -11.12
CA GLY A 293 -15.08 -12.64 -11.77
C GLY A 293 -13.85 -12.89 -10.89
N PRO A 294 -12.80 -13.52 -11.45
CA PRO A 294 -11.62 -13.93 -10.68
C PRO A 294 -10.95 -12.78 -9.94
N CYS A 295 -10.33 -13.07 -8.78
CA CYS A 295 -9.52 -12.08 -8.07
C CYS A 295 -8.43 -11.50 -8.98
N SER A 296 -7.72 -12.36 -9.72
CA SER A 296 -6.80 -11.99 -10.81
C SER A 296 -6.76 -13.08 -11.88
N LEU A 297 -6.55 -12.69 -13.13
CA LEU A 297 -6.47 -13.58 -14.29
C LEU A 297 -5.01 -14.01 -14.49
N HIS A 298 -4.75 -15.31 -14.33
CA HIS A 298 -3.43 -15.91 -14.52
C HIS A 298 -3.43 -16.97 -15.63
N ASP A 299 -4.58 -17.61 -15.88
CA ASP A 299 -4.80 -18.59 -16.94
C ASP A 299 -5.84 -18.03 -17.96
N PRO A 300 -5.41 -17.60 -19.16
CA PRO A 300 -6.30 -17.12 -20.20
C PRO A 300 -7.38 -18.13 -20.62
N GLU A 301 -7.10 -19.43 -20.61
CA GLU A 301 -8.06 -20.45 -21.04
C GLU A 301 -9.20 -20.58 -20.02
N ALA A 302 -8.87 -20.68 -18.72
CA ALA A 302 -9.87 -20.68 -17.67
C ALA A 302 -10.68 -19.36 -17.63
N ALA A 303 -10.05 -18.22 -17.91
CA ALA A 303 -10.73 -16.93 -17.98
C ALA A 303 -11.76 -16.87 -19.12
N VAL A 304 -11.40 -17.38 -20.31
CA VAL A 304 -12.31 -17.51 -21.46
C VAL A 304 -13.46 -18.47 -21.14
N GLU A 305 -13.19 -19.59 -20.49
CA GLU A 305 -14.24 -20.54 -20.07
C GLU A 305 -15.23 -19.89 -19.08
N TYR A 306 -14.72 -19.19 -18.05
CA TYR A 306 -15.55 -18.45 -17.10
C TYR A 306 -16.41 -17.39 -17.81
N CYS A 307 -15.82 -16.64 -18.75
CA CYS A 307 -16.53 -15.66 -19.57
C CYS A 307 -17.67 -16.29 -20.37
N SER A 308 -17.43 -17.42 -21.03
CA SER A 308 -18.46 -18.13 -21.80
C SER A 308 -19.66 -18.56 -20.94
N ARG A 309 -19.43 -18.87 -19.66
CA ARG A 309 -20.53 -19.14 -18.71
C ARG A 309 -21.22 -17.84 -18.27
N LEU A 310 -20.45 -16.81 -17.94
CA LEU A 310 -20.97 -15.53 -17.45
C LEU A 310 -21.80 -14.78 -18.48
N VAL A 311 -21.45 -14.83 -19.77
CA VAL A 311 -22.24 -14.23 -20.86
C VAL A 311 -23.68 -14.77 -20.88
N LYS A 312 -23.85 -16.08 -20.70
CA LYS A 312 -25.18 -16.72 -20.70
C LYS A 312 -26.01 -16.28 -19.51
N LEU A 313 -25.40 -16.26 -18.32
CA LEU A 313 -26.08 -15.81 -17.10
C LEU A 313 -26.41 -14.31 -17.16
N ALA A 314 -25.51 -13.50 -17.71
CA ALA A 314 -25.73 -12.08 -17.91
C ALA A 314 -26.93 -11.81 -18.83
N ASP A 315 -27.11 -12.59 -19.91
CA ASP A 315 -28.28 -12.44 -20.77
C ASP A 315 -29.59 -12.83 -20.06
N GLN A 316 -29.55 -13.86 -19.20
CA GLN A 316 -30.71 -14.29 -18.40
C GLN A 316 -31.16 -13.25 -17.36
N LEU A 317 -30.20 -12.53 -16.76
CA LEU A 317 -30.45 -11.59 -15.67
C LEU A 317 -30.42 -10.11 -16.10
N LYS A 318 -30.33 -9.84 -17.42
CA LYS A 318 -30.06 -8.50 -17.96
C LYS A 318 -31.11 -7.44 -17.63
N ASP A 319 -32.33 -7.85 -17.33
CA ASP A 319 -33.43 -6.94 -16.98
C ASP A 319 -33.25 -6.38 -15.56
N ASP A 320 -32.48 -7.05 -14.70
CA ASP A 320 -32.28 -6.69 -13.29
C ASP A 320 -30.83 -6.31 -12.99
N LEU A 321 -29.87 -6.95 -13.65
CA LEU A 321 -28.44 -6.80 -13.41
C LEU A 321 -27.71 -6.33 -14.67
N LEU A 322 -26.80 -5.38 -14.48
CA LEU A 322 -25.76 -5.06 -15.45
C LEU A 322 -24.47 -5.78 -15.02
N ILE A 323 -24.23 -6.97 -15.56
CA ILE A 323 -23.04 -7.76 -15.25
C ILE A 323 -21.86 -7.33 -16.12
N ILE A 324 -20.74 -7.01 -15.47
CA ILE A 324 -19.44 -6.72 -16.09
C ILE A 324 -18.42 -7.69 -15.50
N MET A 325 -17.69 -8.40 -16.35
CA MET A 325 -16.69 -9.36 -15.89
C MET A 325 -15.49 -8.66 -15.25
N ARG A 326 -15.10 -9.09 -14.06
CA ARG A 326 -13.84 -8.68 -13.43
C ARG A 326 -12.67 -9.34 -14.17
N ALA A 327 -11.81 -8.53 -14.78
CA ALA A 327 -10.67 -8.94 -15.58
C ALA A 327 -9.34 -8.33 -15.07
N TYR A 328 -9.07 -8.49 -13.77
CA TYR A 328 -7.90 -7.91 -13.12
C TYR A 328 -6.65 -8.71 -13.47
N LEU A 329 -5.56 -8.06 -13.87
CA LEU A 329 -4.34 -8.74 -14.32
C LEU A 329 -3.30 -8.91 -13.22
N GLU A 330 -3.41 -8.15 -12.15
CA GLU A 330 -2.45 -8.15 -11.04
C GLU A 330 -3.21 -7.89 -9.73
N LYS A 331 -2.61 -8.38 -8.63
CA LYS A 331 -3.00 -8.00 -7.28
C LYS A 331 -1.89 -7.14 -6.67
N PRO A 332 -2.14 -5.89 -6.23
CA PRO A 332 -1.12 -5.10 -5.56
C PRO A 332 -0.75 -5.72 -4.20
N ARG A 333 0.54 -6.03 -4.00
CA ARG A 333 1.08 -6.67 -2.78
C ARG A 333 2.17 -5.81 -2.15
N THR A 334 2.21 -5.80 -0.82
CA THR A 334 3.31 -5.24 -0.02
C THR A 334 4.36 -6.29 0.35
N THR A 335 4.12 -7.56 0.02
CA THR A 335 5.01 -8.70 0.25
C THR A 335 5.39 -9.37 -1.07
N VAL A 336 6.40 -10.23 -1.03
CA VAL A 336 6.81 -11.07 -2.18
C VAL A 336 5.65 -11.98 -2.61
N GLY A 337 5.49 -12.15 -3.92
CA GLY A 337 4.45 -12.95 -4.57
C GLY A 337 4.37 -12.65 -6.07
N TRP A 338 3.56 -13.44 -6.79
CA TRP A 338 3.33 -13.28 -8.23
C TRP A 338 2.91 -11.84 -8.57
N LYS A 339 3.53 -11.28 -9.61
CA LYS A 339 3.40 -9.86 -10.00
C LYS A 339 2.31 -9.59 -11.05
N GLY A 340 1.48 -10.58 -11.34
CA GLY A 340 0.40 -10.46 -12.30
C GLY A 340 0.80 -10.84 -13.73
N LEU A 341 -0.21 -10.99 -14.59
CA LEU A 341 -0.09 -11.53 -15.95
C LEU A 341 0.72 -10.65 -16.88
N ILE A 342 0.71 -9.33 -16.66
CA ILE A 342 1.55 -8.41 -17.44
C ILE A 342 3.02 -8.63 -17.10
N ASN A 343 3.35 -8.65 -15.81
CA ASN A 343 4.75 -8.73 -15.38
C ASN A 343 5.32 -10.13 -15.57
N ASP A 344 4.59 -11.17 -15.16
CA ASP A 344 5.07 -12.55 -15.12
C ASP A 344 4.02 -13.52 -15.71
N PRO A 345 3.88 -13.55 -17.06
CA PRO A 345 2.83 -14.33 -17.74
C PRO A 345 3.02 -15.84 -17.66
N ASP A 346 4.24 -16.31 -17.42
CA ASP A 346 4.58 -17.73 -17.33
C ASP A 346 4.55 -18.26 -15.88
N ILE A 347 4.39 -17.34 -14.92
CA ILE A 347 4.35 -17.63 -13.48
C ILE A 347 5.66 -18.32 -13.04
N ASP A 348 6.79 -17.85 -13.56
CA ASP A 348 8.12 -18.42 -13.39
C ASP A 348 9.17 -17.37 -12.98
N GLU A 349 8.73 -16.17 -12.60
CA GLU A 349 9.58 -15.04 -12.23
C GLU A 349 10.56 -14.59 -13.33
N THR A 350 10.28 -14.90 -14.60
CA THR A 350 11.12 -14.45 -15.74
C THR A 350 10.84 -13.03 -16.23
N TYR A 351 9.80 -12.38 -15.70
CA TYR A 351 9.45 -10.98 -15.96
C TYR A 351 9.29 -10.59 -17.44
N LYS A 352 8.69 -11.48 -18.26
CA LYS A 352 8.53 -11.26 -19.71
C LYS A 352 7.40 -10.25 -20.02
N ILE A 353 7.59 -8.98 -19.67
CA ILE A 353 6.57 -7.91 -19.77
C ILE A 353 5.99 -7.78 -21.19
N ASN A 354 6.84 -7.80 -22.22
CA ASN A 354 6.40 -7.73 -23.62
C ASN A 354 5.50 -8.91 -24.04
N LYS A 355 5.71 -10.09 -23.46
CA LYS A 355 4.82 -11.26 -23.64
C LYS A 355 3.54 -11.08 -22.84
N GLY A 356 3.63 -10.63 -21.59
CA GLY A 356 2.48 -10.41 -20.73
C GLY A 356 1.51 -9.36 -21.27
N LEU A 357 2.01 -8.30 -21.90
CA LEU A 357 1.18 -7.31 -22.62
C LEU A 357 0.40 -7.94 -23.78
N ARG A 358 1.05 -8.81 -24.59
CA ARG A 358 0.38 -9.53 -25.70
C ARG A 358 -0.68 -10.48 -25.19
N VAL A 359 -0.35 -11.30 -24.19
CA VAL A 359 -1.28 -12.25 -23.57
C VAL A 359 -2.48 -11.51 -22.98
N SER A 360 -2.24 -10.43 -22.22
CA SER A 360 -3.28 -9.64 -21.58
C SER A 360 -4.20 -8.95 -22.59
N ARG A 361 -3.64 -8.33 -23.64
CA ARG A 361 -4.44 -7.69 -24.68
C ARG A 361 -5.26 -8.72 -25.47
N LYS A 362 -4.65 -9.83 -25.87
CA LYS A 362 -5.36 -10.91 -26.56
C LYS A 362 -6.52 -11.41 -25.70
N LEU A 363 -6.29 -11.64 -24.41
CA LEU A 363 -7.33 -12.05 -23.48
C LEU A 363 -8.48 -11.03 -23.44
N PHE A 364 -8.20 -9.74 -23.30
CA PHE A 364 -9.24 -8.71 -23.32
C PHE A 364 -10.01 -8.67 -24.65
N CYS A 365 -9.34 -8.89 -25.78
CA CYS A 365 -10.00 -9.06 -27.08
C CYS A 365 -10.92 -10.29 -27.10
N ASP A 366 -10.47 -11.43 -26.58
CA ASP A 366 -11.25 -12.68 -26.55
C ASP A 366 -12.49 -12.55 -25.64
N LEU A 367 -12.37 -11.88 -24.50
CA LEU A 367 -13.47 -11.65 -23.55
C LEU A 367 -14.52 -10.69 -24.14
N THR A 368 -14.08 -9.53 -24.61
CA THR A 368 -14.98 -8.51 -25.19
C THR A 368 -15.57 -8.95 -26.52
N GLY A 369 -14.85 -9.75 -27.29
CA GLY A 369 -15.29 -10.34 -28.56
C GLY A 369 -16.43 -11.35 -28.37
N GLN A 370 -16.55 -11.97 -27.20
CA GLN A 370 -17.69 -12.82 -26.82
C GLN A 370 -18.94 -12.03 -26.39
N GLY A 371 -18.87 -10.69 -26.35
CA GLY A 371 -19.98 -9.86 -25.90
C GLY A 371 -19.94 -9.48 -24.41
N MET A 372 -18.87 -9.83 -23.68
CA MET A 372 -18.74 -9.53 -22.26
C MET A 372 -18.01 -8.20 -22.02
N PRO A 373 -18.66 -7.15 -21.48
CA PRO A 373 -17.95 -5.98 -20.98
C PRO A 373 -17.04 -6.38 -19.80
N ILE A 374 -15.87 -5.75 -19.70
CA ILE A 374 -14.87 -6.08 -18.67
C ILE A 374 -14.54 -4.87 -17.78
N ALA A 375 -14.17 -5.17 -16.53
CA ALA A 375 -13.66 -4.22 -15.55
C ALA A 375 -12.29 -4.61 -15.03
N THR A 376 -11.37 -3.65 -14.91
CA THR A 376 -10.03 -3.88 -14.34
C THR A 376 -9.56 -2.73 -13.44
N GLU A 377 -8.57 -3.00 -12.59
CA GLU A 377 -7.91 -2.01 -11.76
C GLU A 377 -6.85 -1.24 -12.55
N MET A 378 -6.72 0.07 -12.29
CA MET A 378 -5.59 0.86 -12.79
C MET A 378 -4.52 0.92 -11.71
N LEU A 379 -3.41 0.21 -11.92
CA LEU A 379 -2.31 0.08 -10.96
C LEU A 379 -1.14 1.03 -11.25
N ASP A 380 -1.03 1.50 -12.48
CA ASP A 380 0.00 2.40 -12.95
C ASP A 380 -0.55 3.31 -14.07
N THR A 381 0.25 4.27 -14.51
CA THR A 381 -0.15 5.31 -15.47
C THR A 381 0.24 4.99 -16.93
N ILE A 382 0.84 3.83 -17.19
CA ILE A 382 1.36 3.39 -18.49
C ILE A 382 0.50 2.28 -19.08
N SER A 383 0.22 1.22 -18.32
CA SER A 383 -0.55 0.04 -18.77
C SER A 383 -1.92 0.37 -19.39
N PRO A 384 -2.66 1.44 -18.98
CA PRO A 384 -3.89 1.81 -19.65
C PRO A 384 -3.70 2.16 -21.14
N GLN A 385 -2.53 2.64 -21.55
CA GLN A 385 -2.28 2.94 -22.96
C GLN A 385 -2.36 1.72 -23.87
N PHE A 386 -2.13 0.52 -23.32
CA PHE A 386 -2.14 -0.75 -24.03
C PHE A 386 -3.50 -1.44 -24.07
N LEU A 387 -4.38 -1.15 -23.11
CA LEU A 387 -5.56 -1.96 -22.82
C LEU A 387 -6.87 -1.15 -22.69
N ALA A 388 -6.81 0.17 -22.47
CA ALA A 388 -7.98 0.99 -22.14
C ALA A 388 -9.06 1.04 -23.22
N ASP A 389 -8.74 0.74 -24.48
CA ASP A 389 -9.72 0.65 -25.55
C ASP A 389 -10.69 -0.54 -25.38
N LEU A 390 -10.33 -1.53 -24.57
CA LEU A 390 -11.11 -2.75 -24.32
C LEU A 390 -11.85 -2.75 -22.97
N ILE A 391 -11.74 -1.68 -22.18
CA ILE A 391 -12.26 -1.63 -20.81
C ILE A 391 -13.58 -0.86 -20.75
N SER A 392 -14.57 -1.42 -20.04
CA SER A 392 -15.90 -0.81 -19.87
C SER A 392 -16.08 -0.06 -18.55
N LEU A 393 -15.35 -0.47 -17.51
CA LEU A 393 -15.39 0.13 -16.18
C LEU A 393 -14.03 -0.07 -15.50
N GLY A 394 -13.56 0.90 -14.72
CA GLY A 394 -12.31 0.75 -13.98
C GLY A 394 -12.48 0.93 -12.49
N ALA A 395 -11.43 0.57 -11.76
CA ALA A 395 -11.31 0.87 -10.34
C ALA A 395 -9.92 1.41 -9.99
N ILE A 396 -9.86 2.29 -9.00
CA ILE A 396 -8.64 2.66 -8.30
C ILE A 396 -8.63 1.97 -6.94
N GLY A 397 -7.52 1.28 -6.66
CA GLY A 397 -7.33 0.51 -5.45
C GLY A 397 -7.21 1.37 -4.20
N ALA A 398 -7.52 0.78 -3.03
CA ALA A 398 -7.50 1.48 -1.75
C ALA A 398 -6.14 2.12 -1.41
N ARG A 399 -5.04 1.57 -1.93
CA ARG A 399 -3.66 2.07 -1.73
C ARG A 399 -3.26 3.18 -2.69
N THR A 400 -4.00 3.37 -3.78
CA THR A 400 -3.72 4.36 -4.82
C THR A 400 -4.80 5.42 -4.93
N THR A 401 -5.93 5.30 -4.21
CA THR A 401 -6.98 6.33 -4.12
C THR A 401 -6.45 7.70 -3.69
N GLU A 402 -5.46 7.73 -2.79
CA GLU A 402 -4.80 8.98 -2.34
C GLU A 402 -3.71 9.48 -3.29
N SER A 403 -3.29 8.66 -4.25
CA SER A 403 -2.22 9.02 -5.19
C SER A 403 -2.72 10.06 -6.20
N GLN A 404 -2.07 11.22 -6.21
CA GLN A 404 -2.35 12.29 -7.17
C GLN A 404 -2.22 11.79 -8.62
N LEU A 405 -1.19 11.00 -8.93
CA LEU A 405 -0.98 10.42 -10.26
C LEU A 405 -2.17 9.57 -10.73
N HIS A 406 -2.79 8.82 -9.82
CA HIS A 406 -3.95 7.99 -10.14
C HIS A 406 -5.23 8.81 -10.30
N ARG A 407 -5.39 9.90 -9.54
CA ARG A 407 -6.50 10.86 -9.71
C ARG A 407 -6.40 11.60 -11.04
N GLU A 408 -5.19 12.00 -11.42
CA GLU A 408 -4.89 12.61 -12.71
C GLU A 408 -5.14 11.63 -13.87
N LEU A 409 -4.67 10.38 -13.75
CA LEU A 409 -4.98 9.32 -14.70
C LEU A 409 -6.49 9.14 -14.85
N ALA A 410 -7.21 8.98 -13.73
CA ALA A 410 -8.65 8.79 -13.68
C ALA A 410 -9.43 9.86 -14.46
N SER A 411 -8.98 11.12 -14.38
CA SER A 411 -9.59 12.25 -15.09
C SER A 411 -9.52 12.17 -16.61
N GLY A 412 -8.65 11.32 -17.16
CA GLY A 412 -8.45 11.12 -18.60
C GLY A 412 -8.98 9.80 -19.13
N LEU A 413 -9.43 8.88 -18.28
CA LEU A 413 -9.92 7.57 -18.70
C LEU A 413 -11.31 7.69 -19.33
N SER A 414 -11.56 6.88 -20.36
CA SER A 414 -12.75 6.96 -21.21
C SER A 414 -13.93 6.11 -20.73
N PHE A 415 -13.95 5.74 -19.45
CA PHE A 415 -14.95 4.85 -18.84
C PHE A 415 -15.20 5.26 -17.37
N PRO A 416 -16.36 4.89 -16.79
CA PRO A 416 -16.65 5.15 -15.39
C PRO A 416 -15.64 4.48 -14.46
N LEU A 417 -15.37 5.13 -13.32
CA LEU A 417 -14.30 4.71 -12.40
C LEU A 417 -14.77 4.66 -10.94
N GLY A 418 -14.57 3.51 -10.29
CA GLY A 418 -14.82 3.38 -8.86
C GLY A 418 -13.55 3.63 -8.03
N PHE A 419 -13.61 4.51 -7.05
CA PHE A 419 -12.53 4.71 -6.06
C PHE A 419 -12.83 3.93 -4.80
N LYS A 420 -11.95 2.99 -4.43
CA LYS A 420 -12.06 2.27 -3.16
C LYS A 420 -11.81 3.19 -1.97
N ASN A 421 -12.57 3.03 -0.88
CA ASN A 421 -12.28 3.69 0.40
C ASN A 421 -10.88 3.30 0.93
N GLY A 422 -10.33 4.14 1.80
CA GLY A 422 -8.99 3.98 2.38
C GLY A 422 -8.81 2.66 3.14
N THR A 423 -7.56 2.25 3.35
CA THR A 423 -7.24 0.97 4.00
C THR A 423 -7.81 0.85 5.41
N ASP A 424 -8.01 1.99 6.07
CA ASP A 424 -8.59 2.17 7.39
C ASP A 424 -10.13 2.09 7.43
N GLY A 425 -10.81 2.21 6.28
CA GLY A 425 -12.27 2.28 6.19
C GLY A 425 -12.79 3.67 5.82
N GLY A 426 -11.93 4.70 5.86
CA GLY A 426 -12.30 6.08 5.61
C GLY A 426 -12.70 6.33 4.15
N ILE A 427 -13.87 6.93 3.95
CA ILE A 427 -14.38 7.25 2.61
C ILE A 427 -13.96 8.64 2.11
N GLY A 428 -13.46 9.51 2.99
CA GLY A 428 -13.12 10.89 2.65
C GLY A 428 -12.10 10.95 1.51
N VAL A 429 -11.12 10.06 1.53
CA VAL A 429 -10.08 9.96 0.50
C VAL A 429 -10.63 9.58 -0.88
N ALA A 430 -11.69 8.76 -0.91
CA ALA A 430 -12.37 8.40 -2.14
C ALA A 430 -13.28 9.53 -2.64
N ALA A 431 -13.98 10.22 -1.74
CA ALA A 431 -14.77 11.40 -2.09
C ALA A 431 -13.90 12.53 -2.67
N ASP A 432 -12.73 12.78 -2.08
CA ASP A 432 -11.75 13.74 -2.59
C ASP A 432 -11.18 13.31 -3.94
N ALA A 433 -10.96 12.00 -4.15
CA ALA A 433 -10.49 11.46 -5.41
C ALA A 433 -11.52 11.61 -6.55
N ILE A 434 -12.82 11.42 -6.26
CA ILE A 434 -13.91 11.67 -7.21
C ILE A 434 -13.91 13.14 -7.64
N GLY A 435 -13.85 14.07 -6.68
CA GLY A 435 -13.80 15.50 -6.98
C GLY A 435 -12.56 15.90 -7.79
N ALA A 436 -11.40 15.32 -7.47
CA ALA A 436 -10.17 15.54 -8.22
C ALA A 436 -10.27 14.98 -9.64
N ALA A 437 -10.77 13.76 -9.83
CA ALA A 437 -10.89 13.12 -11.14
C ALA A 437 -11.87 13.87 -12.06
N ALA A 438 -12.89 14.55 -11.50
CA ALA A 438 -13.81 15.38 -12.29
C ALA A 438 -13.17 16.66 -12.86
N ALA A 439 -12.00 17.08 -12.36
CA ALA A 439 -11.30 18.28 -12.81
C ALA A 439 -10.37 18.01 -14.01
N LYS A 440 -9.96 19.09 -14.69
CA LYS A 440 -8.93 19.04 -15.73
C LYS A 440 -7.55 18.94 -15.11
N HIS A 441 -6.69 18.09 -15.67
CA HIS A 441 -5.30 17.91 -15.22
C HIS A 441 -4.30 18.01 -16.36
N HIS A 442 -3.04 18.26 -16.00
CA HIS A 442 -1.88 18.22 -16.89
C HIS A 442 -0.77 17.44 -16.18
N PHE A 443 -0.30 16.33 -16.77
CA PHE A 443 0.70 15.47 -16.13
C PHE A 443 1.60 14.79 -17.16
N MET A 444 2.73 14.25 -16.71
CA MET A 444 3.65 13.47 -17.56
C MET A 444 3.09 12.06 -17.76
N GLY A 445 2.87 11.67 -19.01
CA GLY A 445 2.43 10.32 -19.39
C GLY A 445 3.18 9.81 -20.61
N VAL A 446 2.67 8.75 -21.23
CA VAL A 446 3.24 8.17 -22.45
C VAL A 446 2.24 8.18 -23.61
N THR A 447 2.71 8.49 -24.81
CA THR A 447 1.90 8.46 -26.03
C THR A 447 1.68 7.03 -26.51
N LYS A 448 0.82 6.86 -27.54
CA LYS A 448 0.66 5.56 -28.22
C LYS A 448 1.95 5.09 -28.90
N GLN A 449 2.88 5.98 -29.23
CA GLN A 449 4.19 5.66 -29.78
C GLN A 449 5.24 5.28 -28.72
N GLY A 450 4.87 5.31 -27.42
CA GLY A 450 5.79 4.98 -26.32
C GLY A 450 6.73 6.13 -25.92
N LEU A 451 6.43 7.36 -26.34
CA LEU A 451 7.23 8.55 -26.00
C LEU A 451 6.65 9.24 -24.77
N ALA A 452 7.51 9.80 -23.90
CA ALA A 452 7.07 10.68 -22.83
C ALA A 452 6.37 11.93 -23.40
N ALA A 453 5.25 12.34 -22.80
CA ALA A 453 4.47 13.49 -23.24
C ALA A 453 3.71 14.16 -22.09
N ILE A 454 3.32 15.42 -22.31
CA ILE A 454 2.38 16.12 -21.44
C ILE A 454 0.95 15.69 -21.82
N THR A 455 0.32 14.95 -20.94
CA THR A 455 -1.08 14.53 -21.07
C THR A 455 -1.99 15.61 -20.50
N LYS A 456 -3.06 15.96 -21.24
CA LYS A 456 -4.07 16.93 -20.82
C LYS A 456 -5.43 16.26 -20.78
N THR A 457 -6.15 16.39 -19.68
CA THR A 457 -7.44 15.71 -19.48
C THR A 457 -8.60 16.69 -19.34
N GLY A 458 -9.80 16.23 -19.71
CA GLY A 458 -11.04 17.00 -19.63
C GLY A 458 -11.74 16.91 -18.27
N GLY A 459 -11.36 15.94 -17.43
CA GLY A 459 -12.12 15.54 -16.26
C GLY A 459 -13.04 14.35 -16.57
N ASN A 460 -13.22 13.48 -15.58
CA ASN A 460 -14.09 12.31 -15.63
C ASN A 460 -15.24 12.49 -14.62
N PRO A 461 -16.45 12.86 -15.07
CA PRO A 461 -17.60 13.08 -14.19
C PRO A 461 -18.27 11.77 -13.74
N ASP A 462 -17.87 10.63 -14.29
CA ASP A 462 -18.55 9.34 -14.10
C ASP A 462 -17.83 8.47 -13.05
N CYS A 463 -17.39 9.11 -11.96
CA CYS A 463 -16.70 8.45 -10.86
C CYS A 463 -17.65 8.20 -9.66
N PHE A 464 -17.42 7.12 -8.92
CA PHE A 464 -18.22 6.72 -7.75
C PHE A 464 -17.35 6.08 -6.66
N VAL A 465 -17.89 5.89 -5.45
CA VAL A 465 -17.16 5.24 -4.35
C VAL A 465 -17.40 3.73 -4.32
N ILE A 466 -16.37 2.96 -3.93
CA ILE A 466 -16.46 1.54 -3.63
C ILE A 466 -16.20 1.32 -2.13
N LEU A 467 -17.19 0.80 -1.41
CA LEU A 467 -17.09 0.39 -0.01
C LEU A 467 -16.55 -1.04 0.07
N ARG A 468 -15.39 -1.25 0.71
CA ARG A 468 -14.66 -2.54 0.72
C ARG A 468 -14.16 -2.98 2.11
N GLY A 469 -14.72 -2.38 3.15
CA GLY A 469 -14.31 -2.52 4.55
C GLY A 469 -13.02 -1.74 4.84
N GLY A 470 -12.42 -2.04 5.99
CA GLY A 470 -11.13 -1.49 6.42
C GLY A 470 -10.63 -2.11 7.71
N SER A 471 -9.52 -1.59 8.24
CA SER A 471 -9.00 -2.04 9.53
C SER A 471 -9.97 -1.77 10.69
N THR A 472 -10.89 -0.83 10.53
CA THR A 472 -11.96 -0.52 11.50
C THR A 472 -13.17 -1.47 11.43
N GLY A 473 -13.25 -2.34 10.41
CA GLY A 473 -14.31 -3.32 10.26
C GLY A 473 -14.92 -3.37 8.86
N THR A 474 -16.06 -4.04 8.76
CA THR A 474 -16.88 -4.11 7.55
C THR A 474 -17.68 -2.83 7.36
N ASN A 475 -18.06 -2.49 6.14
CA ASN A 475 -18.84 -1.28 5.84
C ASN A 475 -19.93 -1.49 4.77
N PHE A 476 -20.60 -2.64 4.80
CA PHE A 476 -21.69 -2.99 3.88
C PHE A 476 -23.08 -2.93 4.50
N ASP A 477 -23.16 -2.79 5.83
CA ASP A 477 -24.41 -2.69 6.58
C ASP A 477 -25.10 -1.33 6.36
N LYS A 478 -26.37 -1.25 6.76
CA LYS A 478 -27.23 -0.08 6.56
C LYS A 478 -26.68 1.20 7.18
N ASP A 479 -26.11 1.12 8.39
CA ASP A 479 -25.54 2.29 9.08
C ASP A 479 -24.29 2.80 8.35
N SER A 480 -23.46 1.88 7.85
CA SER A 480 -22.28 2.20 7.04
C SER A 480 -22.66 2.85 5.71
N VAL A 481 -23.71 2.36 5.03
CA VAL A 481 -24.24 2.94 3.80
C VAL A 481 -24.77 4.35 4.04
N GLU A 482 -25.50 4.58 5.12
CA GLU A 482 -26.02 5.91 5.47
C GLU A 482 -24.89 6.90 5.79
N LYS A 483 -23.90 6.49 6.60
CA LYS A 483 -22.70 7.30 6.86
C LYS A 483 -21.95 7.64 5.56
N ALA A 484 -21.86 6.68 4.64
CA ALA A 484 -21.23 6.90 3.35
C ALA A 484 -21.97 7.96 2.53
N ARG A 485 -23.30 7.85 2.48
CA ARG A 485 -24.21 8.78 1.83
C ARG A 485 -24.05 10.21 2.37
N GLU A 486 -24.09 10.37 3.69
CA GLU A 486 -23.96 11.68 4.35
C GLU A 486 -22.62 12.37 4.05
N ALA A 487 -21.53 11.60 4.06
CA ALA A 487 -20.20 12.13 3.80
C ALA A 487 -19.98 12.49 2.32
N LEU A 488 -20.54 11.73 1.37
CA LEU A 488 -20.56 12.10 -0.04
C LEU A 488 -21.35 13.40 -0.24
N LYS A 489 -22.55 13.49 0.36
CA LYS A 489 -23.39 14.69 0.34
C LYS A 489 -22.67 15.92 0.89
N LYS A 490 -21.99 15.78 2.02
CA LYS A 490 -21.21 16.86 2.65
C LYS A 490 -20.08 17.38 1.75
N LYS A 491 -19.54 16.52 0.88
CA LYS A 491 -18.50 16.84 -0.11
C LYS A 491 -19.07 17.27 -1.48
N GLY A 492 -20.40 17.40 -1.61
CA GLY A 492 -21.07 17.74 -2.86
C GLY A 492 -20.92 16.67 -3.96
N GLN A 493 -20.62 15.43 -3.58
CA GLN A 493 -20.49 14.32 -4.51
C GLN A 493 -21.81 13.58 -4.68
N THR A 494 -21.96 12.86 -5.78
CA THR A 494 -23.10 11.97 -6.00
C THR A 494 -23.17 10.92 -4.89
N GLU A 495 -24.33 10.75 -4.27
CA GLU A 495 -24.54 9.93 -3.08
C GLU A 495 -24.57 8.40 -3.36
N VAL A 496 -24.08 7.96 -4.52
CA VAL A 496 -24.15 6.56 -4.96
C VAL A 496 -22.88 5.79 -4.64
N MET A 497 -23.02 4.49 -4.40
CA MET A 497 -21.90 3.62 -4.06
C MET A 497 -22.04 2.22 -4.64
N MET A 498 -20.87 1.60 -4.86
CA MET A 498 -20.74 0.16 -5.04
C MET A 498 -20.22 -0.47 -3.76
N ILE A 499 -20.65 -1.69 -3.44
CA ILE A 499 -20.16 -2.44 -2.28
C ILE A 499 -19.38 -3.68 -2.74
N ASP A 500 -18.12 -3.77 -2.36
CA ASP A 500 -17.26 -4.93 -2.55
C ASP A 500 -17.56 -5.97 -1.47
N CYS A 501 -18.07 -7.13 -1.90
CA CYS A 501 -18.44 -8.23 -1.00
C CYS A 501 -17.24 -9.00 -0.48
N SER A 502 -16.06 -8.85 -1.10
CA SER A 502 -14.81 -9.55 -0.76
C SER A 502 -13.99 -8.73 0.26
N HIS A 503 -12.67 -8.90 0.26
CA HIS A 503 -11.70 -8.07 0.98
C HIS A 503 -12.06 -7.86 2.47
N GLY A 504 -12.09 -6.59 2.93
CA GLY A 504 -12.39 -6.25 4.31
C GLY A 504 -13.80 -6.65 4.71
N ASN A 505 -14.77 -6.54 3.79
CA ASN A 505 -16.17 -6.89 4.03
C ASN A 505 -16.40 -8.39 4.20
N SER A 506 -15.65 -9.23 3.49
CA SER A 506 -15.64 -10.68 3.72
C SER A 506 -14.80 -11.13 4.92
N GLN A 507 -14.08 -10.20 5.55
CA GLN A 507 -13.03 -10.49 6.54
C GLN A 507 -11.97 -11.45 5.98
N LYS A 508 -11.65 -11.29 4.69
CA LYS A 508 -10.75 -12.16 3.91
C LYS A 508 -11.17 -13.63 3.88
N ASN A 509 -12.46 -13.91 4.06
CA ASN A 509 -13.02 -15.25 3.93
C ASN A 509 -14.06 -15.27 2.81
N HIS A 510 -13.72 -15.86 1.67
CA HIS A 510 -14.59 -15.93 0.49
C HIS A 510 -15.98 -16.51 0.77
N LYS A 511 -16.13 -17.40 1.77
CA LYS A 511 -17.41 -17.97 2.18
C LYS A 511 -18.36 -16.97 2.85
N ASN A 512 -17.86 -15.78 3.19
CA ASN A 512 -18.68 -14.69 3.69
C ASN A 512 -19.23 -13.80 2.56
N GLN A 513 -18.70 -13.86 1.33
CA GLN A 513 -19.22 -13.04 0.22
C GLN A 513 -20.73 -13.22 -0.01
N PRO A 514 -21.31 -14.44 0.01
CA PRO A 514 -22.76 -14.62 -0.12
C PRO A 514 -23.55 -13.97 1.02
N LYS A 515 -23.00 -13.97 2.24
CA LYS A 515 -23.65 -13.32 3.40
C LYS A 515 -23.65 -11.80 3.25
N VAL A 516 -22.56 -11.24 2.76
CA VAL A 516 -22.47 -9.80 2.45
C VAL A 516 -23.47 -9.44 1.36
N ALA A 517 -23.53 -10.23 0.27
CA ALA A 517 -24.50 -10.05 -0.80
C ALA A 517 -25.95 -10.18 -0.31
N GLN A 518 -26.22 -11.07 0.65
CA GLN A 518 -27.53 -11.17 1.31
C GLN A 518 -27.92 -9.87 2.01
N VAL A 519 -27.03 -9.31 2.85
CA VAL A 519 -27.30 -8.06 3.57
C VAL A 519 -27.48 -6.87 2.62
N ILE A 520 -26.77 -6.85 1.49
CA ILE A 520 -26.99 -5.85 0.44
C ILE A 520 -28.35 -6.07 -0.23
N GLY A 521 -28.68 -7.30 -0.58
CA GLY A 521 -29.98 -7.68 -1.15
C GLY A 521 -31.15 -7.29 -0.26
N ASP A 522 -31.05 -7.50 1.06
CA ASP A 522 -32.07 -7.11 2.02
C ASP A 522 -32.29 -5.58 2.02
N GLN A 523 -31.22 -4.79 1.99
CA GLN A 523 -31.33 -3.34 1.85
C GLN A 523 -31.99 -2.92 0.52
N LEU A 524 -31.68 -3.58 -0.58
CA LEU A 524 -32.34 -3.32 -1.87
C LEU A 524 -33.84 -3.63 -1.78
N ARG A 525 -34.23 -4.74 -1.16
CA ARG A 525 -35.63 -5.11 -0.94
C ARG A 525 -36.38 -4.10 -0.07
N GLU A 526 -35.68 -3.44 0.85
CA GLU A 526 -36.21 -2.33 1.64
C GLU A 526 -36.33 -1.00 0.86
N GLY A 527 -35.93 -0.95 -0.41
CA GLY A 527 -36.02 0.26 -1.25
C GLY A 527 -34.75 1.10 -1.29
N GLN A 528 -33.59 0.58 -0.85
CA GLN A 528 -32.33 1.32 -0.94
C GLN A 528 -31.93 1.56 -2.39
N ASP A 529 -31.83 2.83 -2.80
CA ASP A 529 -31.54 3.25 -4.16
C ASP A 529 -30.10 3.74 -4.36
N LYS A 530 -29.37 4.04 -3.27
CA LYS A 530 -27.99 4.56 -3.32
C LYS A 530 -26.92 3.49 -3.50
N ILE A 531 -27.27 2.23 -3.29
CA ILE A 531 -26.43 1.09 -3.69
C ILE A 531 -26.70 0.84 -5.18
N VAL A 532 -25.78 1.32 -6.02
CA VAL A 532 -25.86 1.20 -7.48
C VAL A 532 -25.11 -0.02 -8.00
N GLY A 533 -24.24 -0.63 -7.19
CA GLY A 533 -23.58 -1.85 -7.61
C GLY A 533 -22.93 -2.69 -6.51
N VAL A 534 -22.47 -3.86 -6.90
CA VAL A 534 -21.68 -4.77 -6.07
C VAL A 534 -20.45 -5.29 -6.80
N MET A 535 -19.43 -5.70 -6.04
CA MET A 535 -18.24 -6.38 -6.57
C MET A 535 -18.06 -7.74 -5.89
N LEU A 536 -17.85 -8.79 -6.69
CA LEU A 536 -17.71 -10.19 -6.29
C LEU A 536 -16.41 -10.78 -6.83
N GLU A 537 -15.71 -11.53 -5.99
CA GLU A 537 -14.57 -12.36 -6.41
C GLU A 537 -15.00 -13.82 -6.52
N SER A 538 -15.12 -14.29 -7.77
CA SER A 538 -15.66 -15.60 -8.12
C SER A 538 -14.83 -16.27 -9.21
N HIS A 539 -14.77 -17.59 -9.20
CA HIS A 539 -14.04 -18.37 -10.20
C HIS A 539 -14.84 -19.62 -10.57
N LEU A 540 -14.34 -20.41 -11.51
CA LEU A 540 -14.88 -21.74 -11.82
C LEU A 540 -14.97 -22.61 -10.55
N ASN A 541 -13.90 -22.62 -9.75
CA ASN A 541 -13.78 -23.39 -8.50
C ASN A 541 -13.54 -22.46 -7.30
N GLU A 542 -13.91 -22.90 -6.09
CA GLU A 542 -13.76 -22.08 -4.88
C GLU A 542 -12.32 -22.03 -4.35
N GLY A 543 -12.06 -21.11 -3.43
CA GLY A 543 -10.82 -21.05 -2.69
C GLY A 543 -9.69 -20.34 -3.44
N ALA A 544 -8.47 -20.58 -2.96
CA ALA A 544 -7.24 -20.14 -3.58
C ALA A 544 -6.16 -21.21 -3.39
N GLN A 545 -5.21 -21.24 -4.30
CA GLN A 545 -4.03 -22.09 -4.26
C GLN A 545 -2.75 -21.24 -4.22
N LYS A 546 -1.66 -21.81 -3.71
CA LYS A 546 -0.36 -21.15 -3.73
C LYS A 546 0.27 -21.28 -5.11
N ASN A 547 1.06 -20.28 -5.50
CA ASN A 547 1.88 -20.37 -6.69
C ASN A 547 2.95 -21.48 -6.52
N PRO A 548 2.93 -22.56 -7.33
CA PRO A 548 3.93 -23.61 -7.26
C PRO A 548 5.22 -23.19 -7.96
N ALA A 549 6.37 -23.69 -7.48
CA ALA A 549 7.65 -23.44 -8.12
C ALA A 549 7.75 -24.04 -9.54
N GLN A 550 6.83 -24.94 -9.89
CA GLN A 550 6.78 -25.64 -11.19
C GLN A 550 5.96 -24.89 -12.26
N GLY A 551 5.48 -23.68 -11.99
CA GLY A 551 4.80 -22.80 -12.96
C GLY A 551 3.34 -23.17 -13.26
N LEU A 552 2.77 -22.55 -14.30
CA LEU A 552 1.33 -22.66 -14.65
C LEU A 552 0.81 -24.10 -14.80
N ALA A 553 1.62 -25.01 -15.34
CA ALA A 553 1.19 -26.38 -15.68
C ALA A 553 0.86 -27.25 -14.46
N SER A 554 1.29 -26.87 -13.25
CA SER A 554 1.00 -27.60 -12.02
C SER A 554 -0.14 -27.00 -11.19
N LEU A 555 -0.76 -25.91 -11.67
CA LEU A 555 -1.91 -25.28 -11.02
C LEU A 555 -3.20 -26.04 -11.30
N GLU A 556 -4.06 -26.12 -10.29
CA GLU A 556 -5.43 -26.58 -10.46
C GLU A 556 -6.18 -25.59 -11.36
N LYS A 557 -6.72 -26.07 -12.48
CA LYS A 557 -7.45 -25.22 -13.43
C LYS A 557 -8.64 -24.55 -12.74
N GLY A 558 -8.78 -23.26 -12.95
CA GLY A 558 -9.96 -22.53 -12.49
C GLY A 558 -10.01 -22.25 -10.98
N VAL A 559 -8.88 -22.34 -10.27
CA VAL A 559 -8.72 -21.93 -8.86
C VAL A 559 -7.77 -20.73 -8.79
N SER A 560 -8.15 -19.68 -8.05
CA SER A 560 -7.37 -18.45 -7.92
C SER A 560 -5.98 -18.69 -7.31
N ILE A 561 -4.94 -17.98 -7.80
CA ILE A 561 -3.60 -17.95 -7.17
C ILE A 561 -3.38 -16.73 -6.26
N THR A 562 -4.39 -15.88 -6.12
CA THR A 562 -4.36 -14.67 -5.29
C THR A 562 -5.35 -14.79 -4.12
N ASP A 563 -6.35 -13.90 -4.02
CA ASP A 563 -7.37 -14.03 -2.97
C ASP A 563 -8.37 -15.14 -3.34
N ALA A 564 -8.92 -15.76 -2.31
CA ALA A 564 -9.88 -16.85 -2.46
C ALA A 564 -11.20 -16.37 -3.07
N CYS A 565 -11.76 -17.17 -3.98
CA CYS A 565 -12.98 -16.87 -4.70
C CYS A 565 -14.12 -17.81 -4.28
N ILE A 566 -15.38 -17.41 -4.49
CA ILE A 566 -16.51 -18.35 -4.50
C ILE A 566 -16.50 -19.16 -5.81
N ASN A 567 -17.07 -20.38 -5.80
CA ASN A 567 -17.19 -21.19 -7.01
C ASN A 567 -18.31 -20.69 -7.93
N TRP A 568 -18.44 -21.34 -9.09
CA TRP A 568 -19.44 -21.01 -10.09
C TRP A 568 -20.88 -21.14 -9.57
N ASP A 569 -21.22 -22.24 -8.89
CA ASP A 569 -22.60 -22.49 -8.45
C ASP A 569 -23.06 -21.46 -7.41
N THR A 570 -22.23 -21.15 -6.42
CA THR A 570 -22.50 -20.06 -5.46
C THR A 570 -22.56 -18.70 -6.17
N THR A 571 -21.82 -18.50 -7.26
CA THR A 571 -21.91 -17.26 -8.05
C THR A 571 -23.29 -17.11 -8.69
N VAL A 572 -23.84 -18.20 -9.26
CA VAL A 572 -25.20 -18.21 -9.82
C VAL A 572 -26.22 -17.86 -8.75
N GLU A 573 -26.18 -18.55 -7.61
CA GLU A 573 -27.09 -18.32 -6.48
C GLU A 573 -27.10 -16.86 -6.01
N VAL A 574 -25.91 -16.27 -5.84
CA VAL A 574 -25.76 -14.87 -5.40
C VAL A 574 -26.33 -13.90 -6.45
N LEU A 575 -26.07 -14.13 -7.74
CA LEU A 575 -26.58 -13.26 -8.79
C LEU A 575 -28.10 -13.35 -8.94
N GLU A 576 -28.68 -14.54 -8.86
CA GLU A 576 -30.14 -14.71 -8.87
C GLU A 576 -30.80 -14.05 -7.66
N GLN A 577 -30.20 -14.17 -6.47
CA GLN A 577 -30.68 -13.55 -5.24
C GLN A 577 -30.63 -12.01 -5.30
N LEU A 578 -29.58 -11.44 -5.90
CA LEU A 578 -29.48 -10.00 -6.16
C LEU A 578 -30.46 -9.52 -7.23
N ALA A 579 -30.66 -10.27 -8.31
CA ALA A 579 -31.65 -9.95 -9.34
C ALA A 579 -33.07 -9.91 -8.74
N ASP A 580 -33.42 -10.89 -7.89
CA ASP A 580 -34.69 -10.89 -7.18
C ASP A 580 -34.83 -9.70 -6.21
N ALA A 581 -33.75 -9.31 -5.53
CA ALA A 581 -33.74 -8.11 -4.69
C ALA A 581 -34.02 -6.82 -5.48
N VAL A 582 -33.45 -6.69 -6.69
CA VAL A 582 -33.75 -5.57 -7.60
C VAL A 582 -35.22 -5.56 -8.03
N ARG A 583 -35.80 -6.72 -8.34
CA ARG A 583 -37.24 -6.83 -8.66
C ARG A 583 -38.12 -6.38 -7.50
N THR A 584 -37.80 -6.77 -6.27
CA THR A 584 -38.52 -6.29 -5.07
C THR A 584 -38.36 -4.77 -4.90
N ARG A 585 -37.14 -4.23 -5.05
CA ARG A 585 -36.88 -2.78 -4.97
C ARG A 585 -37.80 -1.98 -5.92
N ARG A 586 -37.95 -2.47 -7.16
CA ARG A 586 -38.85 -1.88 -8.16
C ARG A 586 -40.30 -1.84 -7.70
N GLN A 587 -40.77 -2.90 -7.05
CA GLN A 587 -42.14 -2.96 -6.52
C GLN A 587 -42.35 -1.94 -5.40
N VAL A 588 -41.39 -1.85 -4.46
CA VAL A 588 -41.44 -0.88 -3.35
C VAL A 588 -41.53 0.57 -3.87
N HIS A 589 -40.70 0.95 -4.83
CA HIS A 589 -40.75 2.30 -5.41
C HIS A 589 -42.03 2.59 -6.19
N LYS A 590 -42.61 1.60 -6.89
CA LYS A 590 -43.92 1.76 -7.54
C LYS A 590 -45.02 2.04 -6.51
N THR A 591 -45.10 1.23 -5.44
CA THR A 591 -46.10 1.42 -4.38
C THR A 591 -45.94 2.73 -3.60
N GLY A 592 -44.70 3.18 -3.38
CA GLY A 592 -44.43 4.46 -2.72
C GLY A 592 -44.81 5.68 -3.57
N ALA A 593 -44.64 5.59 -4.90
CA ALA A 593 -45.06 6.63 -5.82
C ALA A 593 -46.60 6.76 -5.89
N ASP A 594 -47.31 5.64 -5.99
CA ASP A 594 -48.79 5.61 -6.05
C ASP A 594 -49.45 6.04 -4.72
N GLY A 595 -48.83 5.75 -3.58
CA GLY A 595 -49.31 6.18 -2.25
C GLY A 595 -49.20 7.69 -2.00
N SER A 596 -48.27 8.38 -2.67
CA SER A 596 -48.11 9.84 -2.55
C SER A 596 -49.14 10.66 -3.32
N LEU A 597 -49.81 10.06 -4.32
CA LEU A 597 -50.85 10.70 -5.13
C LEU A 597 -52.24 10.65 -4.49
N ASN A 598 -52.46 9.76 -3.51
CA ASN A 598 -53.76 9.59 -2.83
C ASN A 598 -53.84 10.30 -1.46
N GLY A 599 -52.85 11.11 -1.11
CA GLY A 599 -52.73 11.79 0.20
C GLY A 599 -53.09 13.28 0.21
N VAL A 600 -53.85 13.76 -0.79
CA VAL A 600 -54.41 15.13 -0.77
C VAL A 600 -55.93 15.03 -0.89
N HIS A 601 -56.61 15.02 0.26
CA HIS A 601 -58.00 15.42 0.38
C HIS A 601 -58.23 16.16 1.70
#